data_AF-A0A2M8IUB8-F1
#
_entry.id   AF-A0A2M8IUB8-F1
#
_cell.length_a   1.000
_cell.length_b   1.000
_cell.length_c   1.000
_cell.angle_alpha   90.00
_cell.angle_beta   90.00
_cell.angle_gamma   90.00
#
_symmetry.space_group_name_H-M   'P 1'
#
loop_
_entity.id
_entity.type
_entity.pdbx_description
1 polymer ?
#
loop_
_entity_poly.entity_id
_entity_poly.type
_entity_poly.pdbx_seq_one_letter_code
_entity_poly.pdbx_strand_id
1 'polypeptide(L)'
;MTFSPDLAACAALVQRADPDRFLAVMAAPVAARRVLFPLYAMNVEVSRAPWVTAEPMIAEMRLQWWRDALAEIAGGGAVRRHEVVTPLAAVLAPDLA
;
A
#
# COMPACT_ATOMS: atom_id res chain seq x y z
N MET A 1 14.80 16.10 3.24
CA MET A 1 13.80 15.24 2.58
C MET A 1 12.62 15.14 3.53
N THR A 2 11.43 15.62 3.15
CA THR A 2 10.26 15.65 4.05
C THR A 2 9.36 14.48 3.72
N PHE A 3 9.04 13.65 4.72
CA PHE A 3 8.12 12.53 4.57
C PHE A 3 6.70 12.95 4.96
N SER A 4 5.70 12.50 4.21
CA SER A 4 4.29 12.77 4.52
C SER A 4 3.82 11.91 5.70
N PRO A 5 2.76 12.33 6.43
CA PRO A 5 2.11 11.50 7.44
C PRO A 5 1.69 10.13 6.90
N ASP A 6 1.20 10.07 5.66
CA ASP A 6 0.79 8.81 5.01
C ASP A 6 1.96 7.87 4.76
N LEU A 7 3.13 8.41 4.39
CA LEU A 7 4.31 7.59 4.20
C LEU A 7 4.81 7.03 5.54
N ALA A 8 4.73 7.83 6.62
CA ALA A 8 5.03 7.35 7.96
C ALA A 8 4.04 6.26 8.40
N ALA A 9 2.75 6.38 8.05
CA ALA A 9 1.74 5.37 8.29
C ALA A 9 2.04 4.07 7.53
N CYS A 10 2.42 4.16 6.24
CA CYS A 10 2.87 3.02 5.46
C CYS A 10 4.07 2.33 6.12
N ALA A 11 5.07 3.10 6.57
CA ALA A 11 6.24 2.56 7.24
C ALA A 11 5.88 1.85 8.56
N ALA A 12 4.99 2.45 9.37
CA ALA A 12 4.52 1.85 10.62
C ALA A 12 3.67 0.59 10.40
N LEU A 13 2.91 0.53 9.31
CA LEU A 13 2.19 -0.69 8.90
C LEU A 13 3.17 -1.80 8.54
N VAL A 14 4.13 -1.52 7.67
CA VAL A 14 5.14 -2.50 7.23
C VAL A 14 5.98 -2.95 8.42
N GLN A 15 6.41 -2.04 9.31
CA GLN A 15 7.17 -2.41 10.51
C GLN A 15 6.45 -3.43 11.40
N ARG A 16 5.13 -3.31 11.53
CA ARG A 16 4.31 -4.19 12.36
C ARG A 16 3.97 -5.51 11.69
N ALA A 17 3.72 -5.50 10.38
CA ALA A 17 3.19 -6.67 9.67
C ALA A 17 4.23 -7.44 8.86
N ASP A 18 5.35 -6.80 8.51
CA ASP A 18 6.46 -7.38 7.73
C ASP A 18 7.80 -6.74 8.14
N PRO A 19 8.35 -7.12 9.32
CA PRO A 19 9.57 -6.55 9.85
C PRO A 19 10.78 -6.72 8.92
N ASP A 20 10.84 -7.83 8.17
CA ASP A 20 11.94 -8.12 7.26
C ASP A 20 11.96 -7.14 6.09
N ARG A 21 10.81 -6.89 5.46
CA ARG A 21 10.71 -5.86 4.41
C ARG A 21 10.91 -4.46 4.97
N PHE A 22 10.47 -4.18 6.20
CA PHE A 22 10.79 -2.91 6.85
C PHE A 22 12.30 -2.70 6.94
N LEU A 23 13.04 -3.68 7.46
CA LEU A 23 14.51 -3.61 7.58
C LEU A 23 15.18 -3.48 6.21
N ALA A 24 14.70 -4.22 5.20
CA ALA A 24 15.19 -4.11 3.83
C ALA A 24 15.03 -2.68 3.27
N VAL A 25 13.88 -2.04 3.47
CA VAL A 25 13.66 -0.63 3.07
C VAL A 25 14.54 0.32 3.85
N MET A 26 14.78 0.05 5.13
CA MET A 26 15.65 0.89 5.97
C MET A 26 17.12 0.81 5.55
N ALA A 27 17.55 -0.35 5.02
CA ALA A 27 18.88 -0.56 4.45
C ALA A 27 19.05 0.02 3.03
N ALA A 28 17.95 0.31 2.33
CA ALA A 28 17.96 0.94 1.01
C ALA A 28 18.25 2.45 1.08
N PRO A 29 18.65 3.10 -0.04
CA PRO A 29 18.81 4.55 -0.10
C PRO A 29 17.56 5.27 0.39
N VAL A 30 17.75 6.35 1.16
CA VAL A 30 16.64 7.12 1.77
C VAL A 30 15.60 7.56 0.72
N ALA A 31 16.05 7.87 -0.49
CA ALA A 31 15.17 8.27 -1.58
C ALA A 31 14.23 7.15 -2.08
N ALA A 32 14.62 5.88 -1.95
CA ALA A 32 13.80 4.73 -2.36
C ALA A 32 12.61 4.51 -1.41
N ARG A 33 12.70 4.97 -0.16
CA ARG A 33 11.67 4.76 0.88
C ARG A 33 10.30 5.30 0.47
N ARG A 34 10.26 6.42 -0.29
CA ARG A 34 9.02 7.02 -0.79
C ARG A 34 8.25 6.10 -1.75
N VAL A 35 8.94 5.17 -2.41
CA VAL A 35 8.37 4.20 -3.36
C VAL A 35 8.14 2.85 -2.68
N LEU A 36 9.12 2.37 -1.91
CA LEU A 36 9.07 1.03 -1.34
C LEU A 36 8.04 0.88 -0.21
N PHE A 37 7.87 1.89 0.65
CA PHE A 37 6.91 1.78 1.76
C PHE A 37 5.46 1.68 1.28
N PRO A 38 4.96 2.51 0.34
CA PRO A 38 3.59 2.36 -0.16
C PRO A 38 3.36 1.02 -0.86
N LEU A 39 4.34 0.54 -1.65
CA LEU A 39 4.27 -0.75 -2.33
C LEU A 39 4.14 -1.92 -1.33
N TYR A 40 5.00 -1.95 -0.31
CA TYR A 40 4.95 -3.03 0.68
C TYR A 40 3.77 -2.90 1.64
N ALA A 41 3.32 -1.68 1.96
CA ALA A 41 2.10 -1.46 2.71
C ALA A 41 0.87 -2.01 1.97
N MET A 42 0.77 -1.77 0.66
CA MET A 42 -0.28 -2.37 -0.17
C MET A 42 -0.19 -3.90 -0.16
N ASN A 43 1.01 -4.45 -0.33
CA ASN A 43 1.19 -5.91 -0.29
C ASN A 43 0.72 -6.52 1.04
N VAL A 44 1.01 -5.86 2.16
CA VAL A 44 0.54 -6.27 3.49
C VAL A 44 -0.98 -6.30 3.54
N GLU A 45 -1.67 -5.26 3.08
CA GLU A 45 -3.14 -5.23 3.16
C GLU A 45 -3.80 -6.25 2.24
N VAL A 46 -3.33 -6.37 1.00
CA VAL A 46 -3.86 -7.30 0.00
C VAL A 46 -3.61 -8.75 0.41
N SER A 47 -2.39 -9.08 0.83
CA SER A 47 -2.05 -10.46 1.23
C SER A 47 -2.76 -10.92 2.49
N ARG A 48 -3.11 -9.97 3.38
CA ARG A 48 -3.84 -10.27 4.62
C ARG A 48 -5.34 -10.33 4.44
N ALA A 49 -5.91 -9.68 3.42
CA ALA A 49 -7.36 -9.58 3.23
C ALA A 49 -8.13 -10.92 3.37
N PRO A 50 -7.63 -12.06 2.83
CA PRO A 50 -8.28 -13.37 3.00
C PRO A 50 -8.33 -13.89 4.44
N TRP A 51 -7.43 -13.42 5.30
CA TRP A 51 -7.18 -13.98 6.64
C TRP A 51 -7.72 -13.11 7.78
N VAL A 52 -8.25 -11.92 7.47
CA VAL A 52 -8.76 -10.97 8.49
C VAL A 52 -10.15 -11.39 9.00
N THR A 53 -10.84 -12.26 8.29
CA THR A 53 -12.19 -12.73 8.62
C THR A 53 -12.36 -14.19 8.25
N ALA A 54 -13.21 -14.91 8.99
CA ALA A 54 -13.60 -16.28 8.66
C ALA A 54 -14.74 -16.34 7.62
N GLU A 55 -15.38 -15.20 7.31
CA GLU A 55 -16.46 -15.10 6.34
C GLU A 55 -15.91 -14.82 4.93
N PRO A 56 -15.99 -15.76 3.97
CA PRO A 56 -15.36 -15.61 2.66
C PRO A 56 -15.85 -14.37 1.90
N MET A 57 -17.14 -14.05 2.00
CA MET A 57 -17.74 -12.88 1.35
C MET A 57 -17.09 -11.57 1.81
N ILE A 58 -16.79 -11.43 3.10
CA ILE A 58 -16.16 -10.22 3.64
C ILE A 58 -14.71 -10.08 3.16
N ALA A 59 -13.98 -11.21 3.03
CA ALA A 59 -12.65 -11.22 2.45
C ALA A 59 -12.66 -10.79 0.97
N GLU A 60 -13.61 -11.32 0.19
CA GLU A 60 -13.78 -10.96 -1.21
C GLU A 60 -14.12 -9.49 -1.39
N MET A 61 -15.00 -8.92 -0.55
CA MET A 61 -15.30 -7.49 -0.57
C MET A 61 -14.07 -6.61 -0.36
N ARG A 62 -13.16 -7.00 0.56
CA ARG A 62 -11.89 -6.29 0.78
C ARG A 62 -10.97 -6.35 -0.43
N LEU A 63 -10.87 -7.52 -1.06
CA LEU A 63 -10.07 -7.69 -2.28
C LEU A 63 -10.68 -6.90 -3.44
N GLN A 64 -12.00 -6.91 -3.59
CA GLN A 64 -12.68 -6.14 -4.63
C GLN A 64 -12.47 -4.64 -4.42
N TRP A 65 -12.55 -4.15 -3.17
CA TRP A 65 -12.22 -2.76 -2.86
C TRP A 65 -10.80 -2.40 -3.31
N TRP A 66 -9.82 -3.28 -3.06
CA TRP A 66 -8.43 -3.07 -3.51
C TRP A 66 -8.29 -3.05 -5.03
N ARG A 67 -9.01 -3.92 -5.75
CA ARG A 67 -9.07 -3.90 -7.21
C ARG A 67 -9.62 -2.57 -7.73
N ASP A 68 -10.70 -2.07 -7.14
CA ASP A 68 -11.30 -0.81 -7.54
C ASP A 68 -10.35 0.38 -7.26
N ALA A 69 -9.60 0.34 -6.15
CA ALA A 69 -8.61 1.37 -5.81
C ALA A 69 -7.44 1.40 -6.82
N LEU A 70 -6.96 0.24 -7.26
CA LEU A 70 -5.94 0.14 -8.29
C LEU A 70 -6.46 0.60 -9.66
N ALA A 71 -7.71 0.28 -9.99
CA ALA A 71 -8.36 0.76 -11.21
C ALA A 71 -8.49 2.31 -11.22
N GLU A 72 -8.77 2.94 -10.08
CA GLU A 72 -8.75 4.40 -9.95
C GLU A 72 -7.36 4.98 -10.23
N ILE A 73 -6.30 4.35 -9.71
CA ILE A 73 -4.90 4.73 -9.98
C ILE A 73 -4.59 4.59 -11.47
N ALA A 74 -4.96 3.46 -12.09
CA ALA A 74 -4.76 3.20 -13.51
C ALA A 74 -5.50 4.22 -14.40
N GLY A 75 -6.65 4.71 -13.94
CA GLY A 75 -7.42 5.74 -14.63
C GLY A 75 -6.80 7.14 -14.60
N GLY A 76 -5.73 7.37 -13.81
CA GLY A 76 -5.06 8.67 -13.69
C GLY A 76 -5.91 9.77 -13.05
N GLY A 77 -7.05 9.41 -12.45
CA GLY A 77 -8.01 10.32 -11.85
C GLY A 77 -7.76 10.57 -10.35
N ALA A 78 -8.73 11.21 -9.71
CA ALA A 78 -8.72 11.36 -8.26
C ALA A 78 -8.93 9.99 -7.60
N VAL A 79 -7.97 9.58 -6.78
CA VAL A 79 -8.05 8.32 -6.00
C VAL A 79 -8.76 8.55 -4.68
N ARG A 80 -9.44 7.51 -4.18
CA ARG A 80 -10.01 7.50 -2.83
C ARG A 80 -8.96 7.81 -1.76
N ARG A 81 -9.34 8.59 -0.74
CA ARG A 81 -8.46 8.90 0.38
C ARG A 81 -8.24 7.64 1.24
N HIS A 82 -7.03 7.14 1.21
CA HIS A 82 -6.56 6.06 2.08
C HIS A 82 -5.09 6.27 2.41
N GLU A 83 -4.67 5.90 3.61
CA GLU A 83 -3.29 6.08 4.08
C GLU A 83 -2.26 5.34 3.20
N VAL A 84 -2.66 4.23 2.57
CA VAL A 84 -1.82 3.49 1.61
C VAL A 84 -2.08 3.87 0.15
N VAL A 85 -3.34 4.00 -0.28
CA VAL A 85 -3.67 4.24 -1.71
C VAL A 85 -3.16 5.61 -2.16
N THR A 86 -3.25 6.63 -1.30
CA THR A 86 -2.83 7.99 -1.64
C THR A 86 -1.33 8.07 -1.98
N PRO A 87 -0.40 7.60 -1.12
CA PRO A 87 1.01 7.58 -1.48
C PRO A 87 1.34 6.55 -2.57
N LEU A 88 0.56 5.47 -2.70
CA LEU A 88 0.73 4.48 -3.78
C LEU A 88 0.45 5.11 -5.16
N ALA A 89 -0.63 5.88 -5.28
CA ALA A 89 -1.01 6.57 -6.51
C ALA A 89 0.07 7.55 -7.01
N ALA A 90 0.87 8.10 -6.10
CA ALA A 90 1.97 9.00 -6.44
C ALA A 90 3.21 8.28 -7.00
N VAL A 91 3.29 6.95 -6.90
CA VAL A 91 4.48 6.17 -7.28
C VAL A 91 4.21 5.06 -8.28
N LEU A 92 2.97 4.59 -8.40
CA LEU A 92 2.60 3.57 -9.37
C LEU A 92 2.30 4.23 -10.72
N ALA A 93 2.96 3.76 -11.78
CA ALA A 93 2.63 4.22 -13.13
C ALA A 93 1.25 3.64 -13.54
N PRO A 94 0.40 4.39 -14.27
CA PRO A 94 -0.94 3.94 -14.62
C PRO A 94 -1.00 2.63 -15.40
N ASP A 95 0.03 2.32 -16.19
CA ASP A 95 0.18 1.08 -16.95
C ASP A 95 0.62 -0.13 -16.10
N LEU A 96 1.05 0.11 -14.86
CA LEU A 96 1.48 -0.91 -13.89
C LEU A 96 0.44 -1.18 -12.79
N ALA A 97 -0.68 -0.47 -12.80
CA ALA A 97 -1.77 -0.56 -11.81
C ALA A 97 -2.84 -1.57 -12.24
#